data_AF-A0A2A2IG40-F1
#
_entry.id   AF-A0A2A2IG40-F1
#
_cell.length_a   1.000
_cell.length_b   1.000
_cell.length_c   1.000
_cell.angle_alpha   90.00
_cell.angle_beta   90.00
_cell.angle_gamma   90.00
#
_symmetry.space_group_name_H-M   'P 1'
#
loop_
_entity.id
_entity.type
_entity.pdbx_description
1 polymer ?
#
loop_
_entity_poly.entity_id
_entity_poly.type
_entity_poly.pdbx_seq_one_letter_code
_entity_poly.pdbx_strand_id
1 'polypeptide(L)'
;MFIKNEIELHQNSVDHIEETFAMYTEIYQISEQIKNPIMHMYPIKDTYDPDGGLSGYIDALFFKMNVYDTENMTVYKDENLHDGILPFKELNVSQIKIFKDLSTMIVLRGEYAISTHHTDVNIYIKE
;
A
#
# COMPACT_ATOMS: atom_id res chain seq x y z
N MET A 1 -5.83 26.79 0.89
CA MET A 1 -6.00 26.63 2.34
C MET A 1 -5.55 25.22 2.68
N PHE A 2 -4.37 25.07 3.31
CA PHE A 2 -3.92 23.76 3.77
C PHE A 2 -4.59 23.46 5.10
N ILE A 3 -5.48 22.47 5.13
CA ILE A 3 -6.04 21.97 6.38
C ILE A 3 -5.04 20.95 6.91
N LYS A 4 -4.21 21.36 7.88
CA LYS A 4 -3.37 20.43 8.64
C LYS A 4 -4.27 19.74 9.67
N ASN A 5 -4.92 18.65 9.27
CA ASN A 5 -5.68 17.81 10.20
C ASN A 5 -4.68 16.91 10.94
N GLU A 6 -4.12 17.40 12.05
CA GLU A 6 -3.44 16.53 13.01
C GLU A 6 -4.52 15.84 13.85
N ILE A 7 -4.95 14.66 13.42
CA ILE A 7 -5.82 13.82 14.24
C ILE A 7 -4.93 13.20 15.32
N GLU A 8 -5.15 13.56 16.58
CA GLU A 8 -4.47 12.92 17.70
C GLU A 8 -4.79 11.42 17.71
N LEU A 9 -3.74 10.60 17.61
CA LEU A 9 -3.85 9.15 17.70
C LEU A 9 -3.74 8.74 19.15
N HIS A 10 -4.65 7.88 19.59
CA HIS A 10 -4.49 7.24 20.88
C HIS A 10 -3.33 6.25 20.79
N GLN A 11 -2.40 6.24 21.75
CA GLN A 11 -1.21 5.38 21.72
C GLN A 11 -1.55 3.90 21.53
N ASN A 12 -2.58 3.39 22.21
CA ASN A 12 -3.08 2.02 21.98
C ASN A 12 -3.41 1.69 20.52
N SER A 13 -3.85 2.65 19.71
CA SER A 13 -4.10 2.43 18.27
C SER A 13 -2.79 2.30 17.48
N VAL A 14 -1.76 3.05 17.88
CA VAL A 14 -0.40 2.94 17.32
C VAL A 14 0.20 1.60 17.69
N ASP A 15 0.22 1.27 18.99
CA ASP A 15 0.78 0.02 19.51
C ASP A 15 0.11 -1.19 18.87
N HIS A 16 -1.22 -1.18 18.74
CA HIS A 16 -1.97 -2.30 18.16
C HIS A 16 -1.61 -2.56 16.69
N ILE A 17 -1.41 -1.50 15.90
CA ILE A 17 -1.00 -1.64 14.50
C ILE A 17 0.43 -2.20 14.43
N GLU A 18 1.35 -1.67 15.24
CA GLU A 18 2.73 -2.13 15.30
C GLU A 18 2.80 -3.61 15.70
N GLU A 19 2.09 -4.02 16.75
CA GLU A 19 2.02 -5.41 17.21
C GLU A 19 1.43 -6.35 16.15
N THR A 20 0.35 -5.91 15.47
CA THR A 20 -0.33 -6.70 14.44
C THR A 20 0.60 -6.99 13.26
N PHE A 21 1.43 -6.04 12.86
CA PHE A 21 2.34 -6.21 11.73
C PHE A 21 3.72 -6.77 12.10
N ALA A 22 4.11 -6.72 13.38
CA ALA A 22 5.37 -7.26 13.86
C ALA A 22 5.50 -8.79 13.69
N MET A 23 4.39 -9.50 13.52
CA MET A 23 4.39 -10.96 13.31
C MET A 23 4.81 -11.40 11.90
N TYR A 24 4.95 -10.46 10.96
CA TYR A 24 5.33 -10.76 9.58
C TYR A 24 6.85 -10.70 9.41
N THR A 25 7.41 -11.68 8.71
CA THR A 25 8.85 -11.69 8.36
C THR A 25 9.09 -10.89 7.09
N GLU A 26 9.99 -9.91 7.15
CA GLU A 26 10.34 -9.11 5.98
C GLU A 26 11.09 -9.93 4.93
N ILE A 27 10.67 -9.80 3.67
CA ILE A 27 11.29 -10.42 2.51
C ILE A 27 11.65 -9.36 1.47
N TYR A 28 12.72 -9.60 0.72
CA TYR A 28 13.25 -8.65 -0.26
C TYR A 28 12.67 -8.80 -1.67
N GLN A 29 11.90 -9.86 -1.91
CA GLN A 29 11.29 -10.14 -3.20
C GLN A 29 9.90 -10.70 -2.98
N ILE A 30 8.93 -10.19 -3.72
CA ILE A 30 7.57 -10.71 -3.71
C ILE A 30 7.51 -12.06 -4.43
N SER A 31 6.73 -12.99 -3.89
CA SER A 31 6.43 -14.25 -4.58
C SER A 31 5.74 -13.95 -5.92
N GLU A 32 6.00 -14.78 -6.94
CA GLU A 32 5.29 -14.72 -8.23
C GLU A 32 3.77 -14.93 -8.07
N GLN A 33 3.36 -15.50 -6.93
CA GLN A 33 1.99 -15.77 -6.57
C GLN A 33 1.80 -15.57 -5.07
N ILE A 34 0.85 -14.72 -4.72
CA ILE A 34 0.46 -14.42 -3.34
C ILE A 34 -1.04 -14.63 -3.17
N LYS A 35 -1.41 -15.29 -2.08
CA LYS A 35 -2.80 -15.66 -1.81
C LYS A 35 -3.39 -14.79 -0.72
N ASN A 36 -4.58 -14.25 -0.99
CA ASN A 36 -5.30 -13.30 -0.15
C ASN A 36 -4.39 -12.16 0.39
N PRO A 37 -3.66 -11.44 -0.48
CA PRO A 37 -2.73 -10.42 -0.03
C PRO A 37 -3.45 -9.25 0.64
N ILE A 38 -2.77 -8.63 1.59
CA ILE A 38 -3.13 -7.32 2.14
C ILE A 38 -2.12 -6.32 1.60
N MET A 39 -2.60 -5.25 0.98
CA MET A 39 -1.75 -4.14 0.54
C MET A 39 -1.99 -2.96 1.46
N HIS A 40 -0.92 -2.35 1.97
CA HIS A 40 -0.98 -1.17 2.83
C HIS A 40 -0.12 -0.07 2.22
N MET A 41 -0.79 0.99 1.78
CA MET A 41 -0.21 2.14 1.11
C MET A 41 -0.05 3.28 2.10
N TYR A 42 1.15 3.83 2.18
CA TYR A 42 1.50 4.94 3.07
C TYR A 42 1.82 6.16 2.23
N PRO A 43 1.00 7.22 2.25
CA PRO A 43 1.30 8.44 1.52
C PRO A 43 2.58 9.07 2.06
N ILE A 44 3.45 9.51 1.15
CA ILE A 44 4.78 10.07 1.45
C ILE A 44 4.86 11.54 1.08
N LYS A 45 4.43 11.90 -0.14
CA LYS A 45 4.52 13.27 -0.65
C LYS A 45 3.59 13.52 -1.84
N ASP A 46 3.44 14.78 -2.21
CA ASP A 46 2.73 15.22 -3.41
C ASP A 46 3.46 14.80 -4.70
N THR A 47 2.74 14.69 -5.81
CA THR A 47 3.33 14.45 -7.15
C THR A 47 3.89 15.73 -7.76
N TYR A 48 3.54 16.91 -7.23
CA TYR A 48 4.24 18.17 -7.50
C TYR A 48 5.45 18.38 -6.60
N ASP A 49 6.56 18.81 -7.18
CA ASP A 49 7.72 19.32 -6.44
C ASP A 49 7.54 20.79 -6.01
N PRO A 50 8.41 21.33 -5.14
CA PRO A 50 8.32 22.72 -4.68
C PRO A 50 8.43 23.78 -5.79
N ASP A 51 9.01 23.44 -6.93
CA ASP A 51 9.17 24.32 -8.09
C ASP A 51 7.98 24.21 -9.07
N GLY A 52 7.00 23.33 -8.77
CA GLY A 52 5.80 23.10 -9.58
C GLY A 52 5.98 22.05 -10.69
N GLY A 53 7.07 21.29 -10.69
CA GLY A 53 7.29 20.15 -11.59
C GLY A 53 6.39 18.97 -11.21
N LEU A 54 5.67 18.42 -12.19
CA LEU A 54 4.84 17.24 -12.00
C LEU A 54 5.65 15.97 -12.28
N SER A 55 5.74 15.09 -11.29
CA SER A 55 6.31 13.75 -11.41
C SER A 55 5.25 12.75 -10.98
N GLY A 56 4.41 12.25 -11.88
CA GLY A 56 3.31 11.33 -11.55
C GLY A 56 1.95 11.84 -12.05
N TYR A 57 0.88 11.25 -11.52
CA TYR A 57 -0.49 11.62 -11.86
C TYR A 57 -0.91 12.92 -11.16
N ILE A 58 -1.62 13.78 -11.89
CA ILE A 58 -2.12 15.04 -11.37
C ILE A 58 -3.17 14.77 -10.27
N ASP A 59 -3.11 15.52 -9.16
CA ASP A 59 -4.04 15.38 -8.02
C ASP A 59 -3.90 14.04 -7.25
N ALA A 60 -2.78 13.34 -7.43
CA ALA A 60 -2.44 12.14 -6.67
C ALA A 60 -1.38 12.43 -5.59
N LEU A 61 -1.22 11.49 -4.66
CA LEU A 61 -0.11 11.45 -3.72
C LEU A 61 0.78 10.26 -4.05
N PHE A 62 2.09 10.47 -3.98
CA PHE A 62 3.03 9.36 -3.93
C PHE A 62 2.90 8.61 -2.61
N PHE A 63 2.95 7.28 -2.67
CA PHE A 63 2.93 6.38 -1.54
C PHE A 63 4.02 5.30 -1.65
N LYS A 64 4.44 4.77 -0.50
CA LYS A 64 5.14 3.48 -0.39
C LYS A 64 4.13 2.39 -0.09
N MET A 65 4.43 1.16 -0.46
CA MET A 65 3.50 0.05 -0.30
C MET A 65 4.15 -1.12 0.45
N ASN A 66 3.43 -1.65 1.43
CA ASN A 66 3.72 -2.95 2.01
C ASN A 66 2.72 -3.97 1.48
N VAL A 67 3.21 -5.14 1.10
CA VAL A 67 2.37 -6.28 0.68
C VAL A 67 2.58 -7.41 1.67
N TYR A 68 1.51 -7.79 2.36
CA TYR A 68 1.51 -8.86 3.34
C TYR A 68 0.94 -10.15 2.74
N ASP A 69 1.70 -11.22 2.86
CA ASP A 69 1.25 -12.58 2.61
C ASP A 69 0.74 -13.18 3.91
N THR A 70 -0.58 -13.31 4.02
CA THR A 70 -1.23 -13.81 5.24
C THR A 70 -1.11 -15.32 5.42
N GLU A 71 -0.77 -16.07 4.37
CA GLU A 71 -0.57 -17.52 4.45
C GLU A 71 0.88 -17.84 4.86
N ASN A 72 1.86 -17.16 4.25
CA ASN A 72 3.28 -17.38 4.54
C ASN A 72 3.81 -16.51 5.70
N MET A 73 3.00 -15.61 6.25
CA MET A 73 3.39 -14.68 7.31
C MET A 73 4.61 -13.83 6.92
N THR A 74 4.66 -13.36 5.67
CA THR A 74 5.74 -12.51 5.16
C THR A 74 5.24 -11.14 4.72
N VAL A 75 6.13 -10.16 4.71
CA VAL A 75 5.86 -8.81 4.21
C VAL A 75 6.95 -8.39 3.23
N TYR A 76 6.54 -7.99 2.03
CA TYR A 76 7.39 -7.27 1.09
C TYR A 76 7.16 -5.77 1.26
N LYS A 77 8.22 -5.02 1.54
CA LYS A 77 8.16 -3.56 1.66
C LYS A 77 8.77 -2.95 0.40
N ASP A 78 7.94 -2.29 -0.38
CA ASP A 78 8.41 -1.58 -1.56
C ASP A 78 8.88 -0.19 -1.19
N GLU A 79 10.16 0.08 -1.47
CA GLU A 79 10.79 1.36 -1.22
C GLU A 79 10.56 2.38 -2.34
N ASN A 80 10.03 1.94 -3.49
CA ASN A 80 9.67 2.82 -4.60
C ASN A 80 8.44 3.67 -4.26
N LEU A 81 8.34 4.82 -4.94
CA LEU A 81 7.19 5.70 -4.84
C LEU A 81 6.22 5.43 -5.98
N HIS A 82 4.98 5.15 -5.59
CA HIS A 82 3.89 4.89 -6.53
C HIS A 82 2.78 5.91 -6.34
N ASP A 83 2.03 6.19 -7.39
CA ASP A 83 0.85 7.06 -7.35
C ASP A 83 -0.43 6.33 -7.80
N GLY A 84 -0.30 5.07 -8.23
CA GLY A 84 -1.39 4.26 -8.74
C GLY A 84 -1.30 2.78 -8.41
N ILE A 85 -2.47 2.14 -8.31
CA ILE A 85 -2.63 0.69 -8.43
C ILE A 85 -3.36 0.43 -9.74
N LEU A 86 -2.75 -0.40 -10.60
CA LEU A 86 -3.27 -0.77 -11.91
C LEU A 86 -3.74 -2.24 -11.91
N PRO A 87 -5.05 -2.47 -11.73
CA PRO A 87 -5.60 -3.80 -11.83
C PRO A 87 -5.76 -4.22 -13.29
N PHE A 88 -5.18 -5.36 -13.68
CA PHE A 88 -5.28 -5.91 -15.03
C PHE A 88 -6.50 -6.81 -15.25
N LYS A 89 -7.41 -6.87 -14.26
CA LYS A 89 -8.73 -7.54 -14.23
C LYS A 89 -9.49 -7.04 -12.99
N GLU A 90 -10.77 -7.36 -12.85
CA GLU A 90 -11.55 -7.02 -11.67
C GLU A 90 -10.98 -7.68 -10.39
N LEU A 91 -10.53 -6.85 -9.44
CA LEU A 91 -10.00 -7.36 -8.17
C LEU A 91 -11.15 -7.73 -7.22
N ASN A 92 -11.03 -8.89 -6.58
CA ASN A 92 -11.91 -9.29 -5.49
C ASN A 92 -11.47 -8.62 -4.19
N VAL A 93 -11.85 -7.35 -4.04
CA VAL A 93 -11.58 -6.55 -2.85
C VAL A 93 -12.59 -6.89 -1.76
N SER A 94 -12.11 -7.47 -0.67
CA SER A 94 -12.96 -7.78 0.48
C SER A 94 -13.10 -6.63 1.45
N GLN A 95 -12.05 -5.82 1.66
CA GLN A 95 -12.07 -4.72 2.62
C GLN A 95 -11.24 -3.51 2.18
N ILE A 96 -11.91 -2.36 2.32
CA ILE A 96 -11.48 -0.96 2.40
C ILE A 96 -11.10 -0.46 3.80
N LYS A 97 -9.84 -0.16 4.16
CA LYS A 97 -9.56 0.58 5.41
C LYS A 97 -8.75 1.83 5.14
N ILE A 98 -9.24 2.97 5.64
CA ILE A 98 -8.54 4.26 5.58
C ILE A 98 -8.20 4.63 7.02
N PHE A 99 -6.92 4.84 7.28
CA PHE A 99 -6.41 5.17 8.61
C PHE A 99 -6.32 6.67 8.79
N LYS A 100 -6.20 7.09 10.04
CA LYS A 100 -6.13 8.51 10.44
C LYS A 100 -4.88 9.22 9.91
N ASP A 101 -3.82 8.48 9.59
CA ASP A 101 -2.59 8.96 8.95
C ASP A 101 -2.70 8.99 7.41
N LEU A 102 -3.91 8.81 6.87
CA LEU A 102 -4.20 8.71 5.44
C LEU A 102 -3.63 7.46 4.76
N SER A 103 -2.94 6.58 5.49
CA SER A 103 -2.57 5.27 4.95
C SER A 103 -3.84 4.48 4.64
N THR A 104 -3.78 3.69 3.57
CA THR A 104 -4.93 2.94 3.07
C THR A 104 -4.56 1.48 2.92
N MET A 105 -5.44 0.60 3.38
CA MET A 105 -5.25 -0.82 3.31
C MET A 105 -6.36 -1.49 2.50
N ILE A 106 -5.94 -2.32 1.56
CA ILE A 106 -6.80 -3.06 0.63
C ILE A 106 -6.58 -4.54 0.90
N VAL A 107 -7.65 -5.25 1.26
CA VAL A 107 -7.61 -6.70 1.53
C VAL A 107 -8.22 -7.44 0.35
N LEU A 108 -7.41 -8.20 -0.37
CA LEU A 108 -7.83 -8.97 -1.54
C LEU A 108 -8.15 -10.44 -1.18
N ARG A 109 -9.00 -11.07 -1.99
CA ARG A 109 -9.34 -12.50 -1.86
C ARG A 109 -9.11 -13.24 -3.17
N GLY A 110 -8.32 -14.31 -3.13
CA GLY A 110 -7.88 -15.03 -4.31
C GLY A 110 -6.37 -15.00 -4.48
N GLU A 111 -5.91 -15.37 -5.66
CA GLU A 111 -4.49 -15.52 -5.97
C GLU A 111 -4.05 -14.48 -6.98
N TYR A 112 -2.97 -13.78 -6.65
CA TYR A 112 -2.51 -12.62 -7.40
C TYR A 112 -1.03 -12.69 -7.68
N ALA A 113 -0.61 -12.03 -8.76
CA ALA A 113 0.77 -11.59 -8.94
C ALA A 113 0.80 -10.08 -8.85
N ILE A 114 1.77 -9.57 -8.10
CA ILE A 114 1.97 -8.13 -7.91
C ILE A 114 3.35 -7.80 -8.50
N SER A 115 3.38 -6.83 -9.41
CA SER A 115 4.61 -6.28 -9.96
C SER A 115 4.69 -4.80 -9.65
N THR A 116 5.87 -4.35 -9.23
CA THR A 116 6.14 -2.97 -8.86
C THR A 116 7.09 -2.39 -9.90
N HIS A 117 6.57 -1.52 -10.78
CA HIS A 117 7.34 -0.93 -11.87
C HIS A 117 7.10 0.58 -11.91
N HIS A 118 8.19 1.35 -11.82
CA HIS A 118 8.15 2.81 -11.89
C HIS A 118 7.20 3.41 -10.83
N THR A 119 6.18 4.16 -11.26
CA THR A 119 5.23 4.87 -10.42
C THR A 119 3.94 4.08 -10.17
N ASP A 120 3.80 2.90 -10.78
CA ASP A 120 2.57 2.11 -10.68
C ASP A 120 2.81 0.72 -10.08
N VAL A 121 1.81 0.26 -9.33
CA VAL A 121 1.73 -1.12 -8.84
C VAL A 121 0.76 -1.91 -9.71
N ASN A 122 1.28 -2.86 -10.48
CA ASN A 122 0.49 -3.72 -11.34
C ASN A 122 0.00 -4.95 -10.58
N ILE A 123 -1.29 -5.27 -10.71
CA ILE A 123 -1.91 -6.44 -10.07
C ILE A 123 -2.58 -7.32 -11.12
N TYR A 124 -2.20 -8.60 -11.14
CA TYR A 124 -2.72 -9.62 -12.03
C TYR A 124 -3.41 -10.72 -11.24
N ILE A 125 -4.55 -11.21 -11.74
CA ILE A 125 -5.20 -12.42 -11.20
C ILE A 125 -4.47 -13.64 -11.74
N LYS A 126 -4.11 -14.57 -10.86
CA LYS A 126 -3.66 -15.92 -11.23
C LYS A 126 -4.89 -16.83 -11.19
N GLU A 127 -5.19 -17.44 -12.34
CA GLU A 127 -6.27 -18.43 -12.53
C GLU A 127 -5.74 -19.85 -12.26
#